data_AF-A0A1Y1S880-F1
#
_entry.id   AF-A0A1Y1S880-F1
#
_cell.length_a   1.000
_cell.length_b   1.000
_cell.length_c   1.000
_cell.angle_alpha   90.00
_cell.angle_beta   90.00
_cell.angle_gamma   90.00
#
_symmetry.space_group_name_H-M   'P 1'
#
loop_
_entity.id
_entity.type
_entity.pdbx_description
1 polymer ?
#
loop_
_entity_poly.entity_id
_entity_poly.type
_entity_poly.pdbx_seq_one_letter_code
_entity_poly.pdbx_strand_id
1 'polypeptide(L)'
;MNFEKLLQENEFVLFYDEKNNEYNVLLEHITGDYIEVDLGLSDILKSFFEERYKNKKLPILFYSGVVLDNSKEIEGQIARIFISNLIKKKKYVFIMKGTVEKPYCKYSKELLKICKENDISETEICGFDIFTNDSLRESLKRLNNWSTYPMIYIDGLFIGGLDKFKEKISESKL
;
A
#
# COMPACT_ATOMS: atom_id res chain seq x y z
N MET A 1 24.29 -6.58 17.02
CA MET A 1 23.43 -5.79 16.09
C MET A 1 22.21 -5.33 16.86
N ASN A 2 21.81 -4.06 16.76
CA ASN A 2 20.61 -3.55 17.41
C ASN A 2 19.46 -3.54 16.37
N PHE A 3 18.52 -4.46 16.49
CA PHE A 3 17.39 -4.56 15.56
C PHE A 3 16.49 -3.32 15.58
N GLU A 4 16.30 -2.66 16.73
CA GLU A 4 15.42 -1.48 16.78
C GLU A 4 16.01 -0.32 15.99
N LYS A 5 17.31 -0.09 16.13
CA LYS A 5 18.02 0.91 15.34
C LYS A 5 17.93 0.58 13.84
N LEU A 6 18.17 -0.68 13.48
CA LEU A 6 18.06 -1.15 12.09
C LEU A 6 16.66 -0.89 11.50
N LEU A 7 15.60 -1.19 12.26
CA LEU A 7 14.21 -1.00 11.85
C LEU A 7 13.78 0.47 11.82
N GLN A 8 14.43 1.35 12.58
CA GLN A 8 14.15 2.79 12.58
C GLN A 8 14.84 3.53 11.44
N GLU A 9 16.04 3.09 11.06
CA GLU A 9 16.86 3.73 10.03
C GLU A 9 16.50 3.30 8.61
N ASN A 10 15.74 2.23 8.45
CA ASN A 10 15.44 1.63 7.15
C ASN A 10 13.95 1.49 6.96
N GLU A 11 13.48 1.89 5.77
CA GLU A 11 12.09 1.74 5.40
C GLU A 11 11.71 0.25 5.34
N PHE A 12 12.54 -0.55 4.64
CA PHE A 12 12.34 -1.98 4.47
C PHE A 12 13.51 -2.79 5.06
N VAL A 13 13.21 -3.82 5.85
CA VAL A 13 14.21 -4.78 6.33
C VAL A 13 13.70 -6.20 6.14
N LEU A 14 14.37 -6.98 5.29
CA LEU A 14 14.03 -8.37 4.97
C LEU A 14 14.93 -9.32 5.76
N PHE A 15 14.35 -10.03 6.72
CA PHE A 15 15.00 -11.10 7.46
C PHE A 15 14.72 -12.44 6.80
N TYR A 16 15.75 -13.26 6.59
CA TYR A 16 15.61 -14.59 6.00
C TYR A 16 16.67 -15.55 6.56
N ASP A 17 16.46 -16.84 6.39
CA ASP A 17 17.40 -17.91 6.75
C ASP A 17 17.86 -18.69 5.50
N GLU A 18 16.98 -18.79 4.50
CA GLU A 18 17.30 -19.35 3.18
C GLU A 18 16.60 -18.53 2.09
N LYS A 19 17.25 -18.37 0.94
CA LYS A 19 16.66 -17.71 -0.24
C LYS A 19 15.77 -18.69 -1.00
N ASN A 20 14.55 -18.86 -0.50
CA ASN A 20 13.52 -19.72 -1.06
C ASN A 20 12.51 -18.93 -1.93
N ASN A 21 11.47 -19.59 -2.44
CA ASN A 21 10.44 -18.93 -3.24
C ASN A 21 9.72 -17.79 -2.48
N GLU A 22 9.53 -17.95 -1.18
CA GLU A 22 8.83 -17.00 -0.32
C GLU A 22 9.64 -15.71 -0.13
N TYR A 23 10.96 -15.84 -0.07
CA TYR A 23 11.90 -14.72 -0.06
C TYR A 23 11.77 -13.89 -1.35
N ASN A 24 11.73 -14.57 -2.49
CA ASN A 24 11.55 -13.90 -3.79
C ASN A 24 10.19 -13.20 -3.87
N VAL A 25 9.13 -13.83 -3.37
CA VAL A 25 7.79 -13.20 -3.29
C VAL A 25 7.85 -11.92 -2.46
N LEU A 26 8.49 -11.91 -1.27
CA LEU A 26 8.60 -10.69 -0.47
C LEU A 26 9.42 -9.60 -1.17
N LEU A 27 10.51 -9.97 -1.86
CA LEU A 27 11.34 -9.03 -2.62
C LEU A 27 10.57 -8.31 -3.72
N GLU A 28 9.68 -9.00 -4.45
CA GLU A 28 8.86 -8.40 -5.52
C GLU A 28 7.98 -7.25 -5.04
N HIS A 29 7.73 -7.16 -3.73
CA HIS A 29 6.86 -6.15 -3.12
C HIS A 29 7.61 -4.98 -2.49
N ILE A 30 8.95 -5.00 -2.48
CA ILE A 30 9.77 -3.89 -2.00
C ILE A 30 9.91 -2.87 -3.13
N THR A 31 9.42 -1.65 -2.91
CA THR A 31 9.43 -0.57 -3.92
C THR A 31 10.45 0.53 -3.63
N GLY A 32 11.30 0.34 -2.62
CA GLY A 32 12.31 1.31 -2.18
C GLY A 32 13.59 0.63 -1.71
N ASP A 33 14.48 1.40 -1.10
CA ASP A 33 15.72 0.88 -0.54
C ASP A 33 15.41 -0.08 0.62
N TYR A 34 16.12 -1.20 0.67
CA TYR A 34 15.94 -2.22 1.69
C TYR A 34 17.26 -2.78 2.19
N ILE A 35 17.23 -3.28 3.42
CA ILE A 35 18.31 -4.08 3.99
C ILE A 35 17.91 -5.53 4.08
N GLU A 36 18.82 -6.41 3.66
CA GLU A 36 18.74 -7.85 3.87
C GLU A 36 19.50 -8.25 5.14
N VAL A 37 18.88 -9.09 5.96
CA VAL A 37 19.50 -9.71 7.13
C VAL A 37 19.42 -11.22 7.00
N ASP A 38 20.57 -11.82 6.69
CA ASP A 38 20.75 -13.26 6.62
C ASP A 38 20.98 -13.84 8.03
N LEU A 39 19.95 -14.48 8.58
CA LEU A 39 19.97 -15.13 9.88
C LEU A 39 20.72 -16.47 9.83
N GLY A 40 20.86 -17.09 8.64
CA GLY A 40 21.58 -18.35 8.45
C GLY A 40 23.09 -18.21 8.66
N LEU A 41 23.62 -16.99 8.66
CA LEU A 41 25.03 -16.71 8.93
C LEU A 41 25.41 -16.81 10.41
N SER A 42 24.44 -16.83 11.33
CA SER A 42 24.74 -16.86 12.78
C SER A 42 23.59 -17.43 13.61
N ASP A 43 23.83 -18.58 14.23
CA ASP A 43 22.88 -19.21 15.16
C ASP A 43 22.49 -18.30 16.34
N ILE A 44 23.44 -17.49 16.82
CA ILE A 44 23.20 -16.52 17.89
C ILE A 44 22.22 -15.43 17.41
N LEU A 45 22.44 -14.91 16.21
CA LEU A 45 21.57 -13.89 15.63
C LEU A 45 20.16 -14.44 15.36
N LYS A 46 20.10 -15.67 14.83
CA LYS A 46 18.86 -16.39 14.58
C LYS A 46 18.07 -16.64 15.87
N SER A 47 18.73 -17.14 16.92
CA SER A 47 18.10 -17.37 18.23
C SER A 47 17.54 -16.07 18.83
N PHE A 48 18.29 -14.97 18.75
CA PHE A 48 17.85 -13.67 19.25
C PHE A 48 16.64 -13.14 18.45
N PHE A 49 16.64 -13.33 17.12
CA PHE A 49 15.51 -12.98 16.29
C PHE A 49 14.26 -13.81 16.62
N GLU A 50 14.40 -15.12 16.73
CA GLU A 50 13.31 -16.06 17.06
C GLU A 50 12.71 -15.79 18.45
N GLU A 51 13.53 -15.40 19.44
CA GLU A 51 13.05 -15.01 20.76
C GLU A 51 12.19 -13.74 20.71
N ARG A 52 12.54 -12.79 19.85
CA ARG A 52 11.82 -11.52 19.72
C ARG A 52 10.55 -11.63 18.87
N TYR A 53 10.60 -12.40 17.78
CA TYR A 53 9.51 -12.57 16.82
C TYR A 53 8.90 -13.97 16.88
N LYS A 54 8.62 -14.43 18.10
CA LYS A 54 8.03 -15.75 18.36
C LYS A 54 6.80 -15.98 17.50
N ASN A 55 6.70 -17.18 16.93
CA ASN A 55 5.61 -17.65 16.06
C ASN A 55 5.56 -17.01 14.66
N LYS A 56 6.55 -16.22 14.26
CA LYS A 56 6.67 -15.72 12.88
C LYS A 56 7.48 -16.70 12.03
N LYS A 57 7.05 -16.89 10.78
CA LYS A 57 7.76 -17.73 9.81
C LYS A 57 8.65 -16.85 8.94
N LEU A 58 9.92 -17.20 8.88
CA LEU A 58 10.85 -16.63 7.91
C LEU A 58 10.49 -17.09 6.49
N PRO A 59 10.76 -16.26 5.47
CA PRO A 59 11.31 -14.90 5.55
C PRO A 59 10.26 -13.88 6.03
N ILE A 60 10.75 -12.77 6.60
CA ILE A 60 9.93 -11.70 7.17
C ILE A 60 10.40 -10.35 6.65
N LEU A 61 9.50 -9.58 6.04
CA LEU A 61 9.73 -8.20 5.65
C LEU A 61 9.15 -7.25 6.71
N PHE A 62 10.01 -6.43 7.30
CA PHE A 62 9.60 -5.30 8.11
C PHE A 62 9.41 -4.08 7.24
N TYR A 63 8.30 -3.39 7.44
CA TYR A 63 8.02 -2.11 6.80
C TYR A 63 7.22 -1.20 7.73
N SER A 64 7.78 -0.05 8.10
CA SER A 64 7.07 0.99 8.87
C SER A 64 6.41 0.45 10.16
N GLY A 65 7.14 -0.41 10.89
CA GLY A 65 6.66 -1.06 12.12
C GLY A 65 5.71 -2.25 11.90
N VAL A 66 5.39 -2.61 10.66
CA VAL A 66 4.60 -3.79 10.31
C VAL A 66 5.52 -4.97 10.00
N VAL A 67 5.11 -6.16 10.43
CA VAL A 67 5.82 -7.43 10.24
C VAL A 67 5.07 -8.29 9.23
N LEU A 68 5.60 -8.37 8.01
CA LEU A 68 5.06 -9.18 6.93
C LEU A 68 5.79 -10.53 6.93
N ASP A 69 5.15 -11.57 7.43
CA ASP A 69 5.63 -12.95 7.35
C ASP A 69 5.06 -13.66 6.12
N ASN A 70 5.57 -14.84 5.77
CA ASN A 70 5.08 -15.70 4.69
C ASN A 70 3.65 -16.29 4.88
N SER A 71 2.68 -15.46 5.26
CA SER A 71 1.27 -15.83 5.35
C SER A 71 0.50 -15.38 4.12
N LYS A 72 -0.65 -16.02 3.87
CA LYS A 72 -1.67 -15.57 2.90
C LYS A 72 -2.15 -14.12 3.13
N GLU A 73 -1.71 -13.48 4.22
CA GLU A 73 -2.05 -12.12 4.58
C GLU A 73 -1.07 -11.07 4.02
N ILE A 74 0.08 -11.46 3.45
CA ILE A 74 1.08 -10.52 2.88
C ILE A 74 0.45 -9.51 1.92
N GLU A 75 -0.27 -10.00 0.90
CA GLU A 75 -0.89 -9.14 -0.11
C GLU A 75 -1.85 -8.12 0.52
N GLY A 76 -2.62 -8.56 1.52
CA GLY A 76 -3.55 -7.71 2.26
C GLY A 76 -2.84 -6.66 3.12
N GLN A 77 -1.75 -7.04 3.78
CA GLN A 77 -0.94 -6.11 4.57
C GLN A 77 -0.20 -5.10 3.69
N ILE A 78 0.35 -5.52 2.56
CA ILE A 78 0.96 -4.61 1.58
C ILE A 78 -0.06 -3.60 1.06
N ALA A 79 -1.26 -4.06 0.69
CA ALA A 79 -2.33 -3.17 0.28
C ALA A 79 -2.70 -2.17 1.37
N ARG A 80 -2.79 -2.60 2.65
CA ARG A 80 -3.02 -1.71 3.79
C ARG A 80 -1.94 -0.64 3.91
N ILE A 81 -0.67 -1.03 3.84
CA ILE A 81 0.43 -0.09 4.03
C ILE A 81 0.50 0.88 2.84
N PHE A 82 0.41 0.36 1.62
CA PHE A 82 0.35 1.15 0.40
C PHE A 82 -0.74 2.22 0.49
N ILE A 83 -1.97 1.83 0.85
CA ILE A 83 -3.09 2.76 1.04
C ILE A 83 -2.75 3.76 2.14
N SER A 84 -2.28 3.30 3.30
CA SER A 84 -1.99 4.15 4.45
C SER A 84 -1.00 5.27 4.13
N ASN A 85 -0.05 5.02 3.22
CA ASN A 85 0.91 6.01 2.77
C ASN A 85 0.34 6.88 1.66
N LEU A 86 -0.40 6.30 0.71
CA LEU A 86 -0.99 7.01 -0.41
C LEU A 86 -2.02 8.05 0.07
N ILE A 87 -2.92 7.67 0.97
CA ILE A 87 -4.02 8.52 1.44
C ILE A 87 -3.58 9.72 2.29
N LYS A 88 -2.33 9.71 2.77
CA LYS A 88 -1.74 10.84 3.51
C LYS A 88 -1.11 11.89 2.59
N LYS A 89 -0.90 11.59 1.30
CA LYS A 89 -0.17 12.49 0.39
C LYS A 89 -0.95 13.76 0.07
N LYS A 90 -2.27 13.64 -0.10
CA LYS A 90 -3.15 14.70 -0.61
C LYS A 90 -4.55 14.55 -0.05
N LYS A 91 -5.33 15.64 -0.08
CA LYS A 91 -6.73 15.66 0.36
C LYS A 91 -7.59 14.69 -0.44
N TYR A 92 -7.45 14.69 -1.76
CA TYR A 92 -8.20 13.80 -2.66
C TYR A 92 -7.26 12.73 -3.21
N VAL A 93 -7.57 11.46 -2.93
CA VAL A 93 -6.79 10.33 -3.43
C VAL A 93 -7.69 9.39 -4.23
N PHE A 94 -7.32 9.15 -5.48
CA PHE A 94 -8.10 8.38 -6.44
C PHE A 94 -7.33 7.15 -6.91
N ILE A 95 -7.88 5.98 -6.65
CA ILE A 95 -7.41 4.73 -7.25
C ILE A 95 -8.25 4.49 -8.49
N MET A 96 -7.65 4.63 -9.66
CA MET A 96 -8.37 4.79 -10.92
C MET A 96 -7.70 4.00 -12.04
N LYS A 97 -8.38 3.95 -13.19
CA LYS A 97 -7.83 3.35 -14.42
C LYS A 97 -7.17 4.47 -15.23
N GLY A 98 -5.86 4.39 -15.41
CA GLY A 98 -5.03 5.47 -15.94
C GLY A 98 -4.58 6.46 -14.85
N THR A 99 -3.91 7.54 -15.26
CA THR A 99 -3.42 8.60 -14.36
C THR A 99 -4.34 9.83 -14.39
N VAL A 100 -4.05 10.84 -13.54
CA VAL A 100 -4.76 12.13 -13.56
C VAL A 100 -4.60 12.82 -14.92
N GLU A 101 -3.40 12.76 -15.50
CA GLU A 101 -3.07 13.36 -16.79
C GLU A 101 -3.64 12.54 -17.95
N LYS A 102 -3.73 11.21 -17.79
CA LYS A 102 -4.18 10.27 -18.82
C LYS A 102 -5.25 9.31 -18.28
N PRO A 103 -6.47 9.77 -17.99
CA PRO A 103 -7.55 8.92 -17.50
C PRO A 103 -8.03 7.94 -18.59
N TYR A 104 -8.11 6.66 -18.25
CA TYR A 104 -8.37 5.59 -19.23
C TYR A 104 -9.86 5.29 -19.40
N CYS A 105 -10.62 5.17 -18.30
CA CYS A 105 -12.03 4.75 -18.32
C CYS A 105 -13.00 5.95 -18.23
N LYS A 106 -14.24 5.80 -18.76
CA LYS A 106 -15.29 6.83 -18.68
C LYS A 106 -15.52 7.35 -17.25
N TYR A 107 -15.52 6.45 -16.25
CA TYR A 107 -15.71 6.83 -14.84
C TYR A 107 -14.52 7.61 -14.27
N SER A 108 -13.30 7.28 -14.70
CA SER A 108 -12.09 8.00 -14.33
C SER A 108 -12.05 9.40 -14.97
N LYS A 109 -12.49 9.53 -16.23
CA LYS A 109 -12.64 10.82 -16.91
C LYS A 109 -13.72 11.69 -16.24
N GLU A 110 -14.84 11.08 -15.89
CA GLU A 110 -15.94 11.78 -15.23
C GLU A 110 -15.57 12.26 -13.82
N LEU A 111 -14.83 11.45 -13.04
CA LEU A 111 -14.30 11.83 -11.74
C LEU A 111 -13.48 13.14 -11.80
N LEU A 112 -12.51 13.20 -12.73
CA LEU A 112 -11.66 14.38 -12.89
C LEU A 112 -12.43 15.58 -13.43
N LYS A 113 -13.42 15.35 -14.31
CA LYS A 113 -14.32 16.40 -14.78
C LYS A 113 -15.09 17.04 -13.62
N ILE A 114 -15.65 16.24 -12.72
CA ILE A 114 -16.34 16.74 -11.51
C ILE A 114 -15.38 17.53 -10.64
N CYS A 115 -14.15 17.07 -10.45
CA CYS A 115 -13.15 17.83 -9.68
C CYS A 115 -12.94 19.23 -10.26
N LYS A 116 -12.76 19.31 -11.59
CA LYS A 116 -12.58 20.58 -12.31
C LYS A 116 -13.82 21.49 -12.22
N GLU A 117 -15.03 20.94 -12.32
CA GLU A 117 -16.28 21.70 -12.19
C GLU A 117 -16.57 22.20 -10.76
N ASN A 118 -15.83 21.68 -9.77
CA ASN A 118 -15.96 22.05 -8.36
C ASN A 118 -14.69 22.75 -7.84
N ASP A 119 -13.87 23.30 -8.73
CA ASP A 119 -12.66 24.06 -8.40
C ASP A 119 -11.66 23.31 -7.50
N ILE A 120 -11.66 21.98 -7.55
CA ILE A 120 -10.66 21.16 -6.86
C ILE A 120 -9.37 21.22 -7.68
N SER A 121 -8.31 21.76 -7.07
CA SER A 121 -7.02 21.92 -7.77
C SER A 121 -6.34 20.58 -8.01
N GLU A 122 -5.68 20.43 -9.15
CA GLU A 122 -4.82 19.26 -9.44
C GLU A 122 -3.74 19.07 -8.35
N THR A 123 -3.29 20.15 -7.70
CA THR A 123 -2.30 20.08 -6.61
C THR A 123 -2.85 19.43 -5.33
N GLU A 124 -4.17 19.28 -5.21
CA GLU A 124 -4.86 18.62 -4.10
C GLU A 124 -5.21 17.16 -4.40
N ILE A 125 -4.91 16.68 -5.60
CA ILE A 125 -5.27 15.34 -6.08
C ILE A 125 -4.01 14.46 -6.16
N CYS A 126 -4.14 13.21 -5.72
CA CYS A 126 -3.19 12.14 -5.99
C CYS A 126 -3.93 10.99 -6.69
N GLY A 127 -3.54 10.67 -7.92
CA GLY A 127 -4.05 9.51 -8.66
C GLY A 127 -3.08 8.35 -8.61
N PHE A 128 -3.60 7.14 -8.40
CA PHE A 128 -2.86 5.89 -8.58
C PHE A 128 -3.50 5.05 -9.68
N ASP A 129 -2.70 4.67 -10.67
CA ASP A 129 -3.13 3.85 -11.79
C ASP A 129 -3.09 2.36 -11.42
N ILE A 130 -4.27 1.75 -11.39
CA ILE A 130 -4.47 0.36 -11.00
C ILE A 130 -3.98 -0.65 -12.03
N PHE A 131 -3.64 -0.21 -13.24
CA PHE A 131 -3.03 -1.09 -14.25
C PHE A 131 -1.55 -1.39 -13.96
N THR A 132 -0.94 -0.68 -13.03
CA THR A 132 0.49 -0.85 -12.70
C THR A 132 0.77 -2.11 -11.86
N ASN A 133 -0.22 -2.64 -11.12
CA ASN A 133 -0.05 -3.80 -10.26
C ASN A 133 -1.39 -4.57 -10.05
N ASP A 134 -1.50 -5.74 -10.67
CA ASP A 134 -2.71 -6.58 -10.60
C ASP A 134 -2.92 -7.24 -9.22
N SER A 135 -1.85 -7.56 -8.48
CA SER A 135 -1.96 -8.12 -7.12
C SER A 135 -2.53 -7.09 -6.14
N LEU A 136 -1.98 -5.88 -6.18
CA LEU A 136 -2.48 -4.74 -5.40
C LEU A 136 -3.94 -4.43 -5.77
N ARG A 137 -4.28 -4.50 -7.06
CA ARG A 137 -5.65 -4.30 -7.55
C ARG A 137 -6.67 -5.21 -6.92
N GLU A 138 -6.39 -6.52 -6.84
CA GLU A 138 -7.32 -7.46 -6.22
C GLU A 138 -7.31 -7.33 -4.69
N SER A 139 -6.15 -7.05 -4.11
CA SER A 139 -6.01 -6.83 -2.67
C SER A 139 -6.78 -5.61 -2.17
N LEU A 140 -6.78 -4.52 -2.93
CA LEU A 140 -7.53 -3.29 -2.60
C LEU A 140 -9.04 -3.50 -2.61
N LYS A 141 -9.56 -4.32 -3.54
CA LYS A 141 -10.98 -4.67 -3.55
C LYS A 141 -11.39 -5.41 -2.29
N ARG A 142 -10.58 -6.39 -1.88
CA ARG A 142 -10.81 -7.15 -0.64
C ARG A 142 -10.69 -6.24 0.58
N LEU A 143 -9.68 -5.37 0.61
CA LEU A 143 -9.41 -4.46 1.72
C LEU A 143 -10.57 -3.49 1.97
N ASN A 144 -11.08 -2.85 0.92
CA ASN A 144 -12.16 -1.87 1.03
C ASN A 144 -13.56 -2.49 1.02
N ASN A 145 -13.66 -3.82 0.87
CA ASN A 145 -14.90 -4.52 0.56
C ASN A 145 -15.66 -3.84 -0.60
N TRP A 146 -14.94 -3.50 -1.67
CA TRP A 146 -15.45 -2.70 -2.78
C TRP A 146 -14.99 -3.27 -4.13
N SER A 147 -15.93 -3.54 -5.04
CA SER A 147 -15.64 -4.35 -6.24
C SER A 147 -15.28 -3.54 -7.49
N THR A 148 -15.43 -2.21 -7.47
CA THR A 148 -15.33 -1.36 -8.67
C THR A 148 -14.30 -0.24 -8.53
N TYR A 149 -13.87 0.30 -9.67
CA TYR A 149 -13.00 1.47 -9.75
C TYR A 149 -13.70 2.59 -10.54
N PRO A 150 -13.51 3.88 -10.19
CA PRO A 150 -12.54 4.38 -9.22
C PRO A 150 -12.92 4.14 -7.75
N MET A 151 -11.92 3.97 -6.88
CA MET A 151 -12.06 4.03 -5.41
C MET A 151 -11.53 5.37 -4.94
N ILE A 152 -12.29 6.05 -4.08
CA ILE A 152 -12.04 7.45 -3.74
C ILE A 152 -11.85 7.59 -2.23
N TYR A 153 -10.80 8.33 -1.86
CA TYR A 153 -10.52 8.73 -0.50
C TYR A 153 -10.49 10.26 -0.41
N ILE A 154 -11.08 10.79 0.67
CA ILE A 154 -11.05 12.22 1.00
C ILE A 154 -10.57 12.34 2.44
N ASP A 155 -9.52 13.14 2.66
CA ASP A 155 -8.91 13.37 3.98
C ASP A 155 -8.55 12.04 4.70
N GLY A 156 -8.01 11.08 3.94
CA GLY A 156 -7.65 9.76 4.47
C GLY A 156 -8.81 8.77 4.60
N LEU A 157 -10.06 9.18 4.40
CA LEU A 157 -11.23 8.32 4.60
C LEU A 157 -11.74 7.76 3.27
N PHE A 158 -11.94 6.45 3.21
CA PHE A 158 -12.59 5.82 2.07
C PHE A 158 -14.06 6.23 2.00
N ILE A 159 -14.46 6.82 0.87
CA ILE A 159 -15.85 7.28 0.69
C ILE A 159 -16.66 6.41 -0.27
N GLY A 160 -16.01 5.53 -1.04
CA GLY A 160 -16.65 4.70 -2.06
C GLY A 160 -16.22 5.02 -3.49
N GLY A 161 -17.14 4.80 -4.43
CA GLY A 161 -16.94 5.06 -5.86
C GLY A 161 -17.46 6.44 -6.31
N LEU A 162 -17.54 6.61 -7.63
CA LEU A 162 -17.92 7.87 -8.27
C LEU A 162 -19.26 8.45 -7.78
N ASP A 163 -20.27 7.62 -7.55
CA ASP A 163 -21.59 8.09 -7.13
C ASP A 163 -21.54 8.69 -5.71
N LYS A 164 -20.80 8.06 -4.79
CA LYS A 164 -20.58 8.59 -3.44
C LYS A 164 -19.75 9.88 -3.44
N PHE A 165 -18.82 10.00 -4.37
CA PHE A 165 -18.09 11.26 -4.55
C PHE A 165 -19.01 12.39 -5.01
N LYS A 166 -19.90 12.14 -5.97
CA LYS A 166 -20.89 13.14 -6.42
C LYS A 166 -21.78 13.62 -5.28
N GLU A 167 -22.31 12.69 -4.49
CA GLU A 167 -23.09 13.00 -3.27
C GLU A 167 -22.27 13.91 -2.34
N LYS A 168 -21.04 13.50 -1.97
CA LYS A 168 -20.18 14.21 -1.02
C LYS A 168 -19.79 15.62 -1.45
N ILE A 169 -19.45 15.79 -2.73
CA ILE A 169 -19.08 17.11 -3.29
C ILE A 169 -20.29 18.03 -3.36
N SER A 170 -21.48 17.50 -3.65
CA SER A 170 -22.71 18.29 -3.63
C SER A 170 -23.10 18.78 -2.22
N GLU A 171 -22.92 17.94 -1.20
CA GLU A 171 -23.16 18.31 0.21
C GLU A 171 -22.19 19.37 0.72
N SER A 172 -20.92 19.32 0.28
CA SER A 172 -19.88 20.27 0.72
C SER A 172 -20.07 21.69 0.17
N LYS A 173 -21.05 21.89 -0.73
CA LYS A 173 -21.43 23.20 -1.30
C LYS A 173 -22.60 23.87 -0.57
N LEU A 174 -23.20 23.21 0.42
CA LEU A 174 -24.21 23.78 1.33
C LEU A 174 -23.55 24.30 2.61
#